data_AF-A0A4Y9R8I4-F1
#
_entry.id   AF-A0A4Y9R8I4-F1
#
_cell.length_a   1.000
_cell.length_b   1.000
_cell.length_c   1.000
_cell.angle_alpha   90.00
_cell.angle_beta   90.00
_cell.angle_gamma   90.00
#
_symmetry.space_group_name_H-M   'P 1'
#
loop_
_entity.id
_entity.type
_entity.pdbx_description
1 polymer ?
#
loop_
_entity_poly.entity_id
_entity_poly.type
_entity_poly.pdbx_seq_one_letter_code
_entity_poly.pdbx_strand_id
1 'polypeptide(L)'
;MTSLIYGRPPAVFDPPGDAVQTSPLIPGSASFDDMAEGSADAVAMLAPPGALERRAVLAQALHVLKPGGRLDVMAPKDKGGSRLGKELKAWGLEIGETAKAHHRRCQVIRPERIEGLDAAIAAGALQRVEGLDAWSRPGVFAWDRIDRGTTVMAAHLPPLKGAGADLGCGFGALSTVVLRSPAVTSLRLIDIDRRAVEAARRNVEDPRAAFDWADVRMMEESGDLDFVVTNPPFHDGGAEDRRLGQAFIRKAAGLLGKGGALWLVANRHLPYEAELNAAFKRARVVVEADGYKLFEAGK
;
A
#
# COMPACT_ATOMS: atom_id res chain seq x y z
N MET A 1 -23.12 -17.21 -10.32
CA MET A 1 -23.21 -16.14 -9.31
C MET A 1 -21.85 -15.50 -9.21
N THR A 2 -21.71 -14.25 -9.60
CA THR A 2 -20.45 -13.49 -9.53
C THR A 2 -20.28 -12.96 -8.12
N SER A 3 -19.39 -13.58 -7.35
CA SER A 3 -19.03 -13.16 -5.99
C SER A 3 -17.66 -12.50 -6.02
N LEU A 4 -17.53 -11.34 -5.38
CA LEU A 4 -16.28 -10.61 -5.24
C LEU A 4 -15.83 -10.57 -3.78
N ILE A 5 -14.52 -10.53 -3.57
CA ILE A 5 -13.93 -10.37 -2.24
C ILE A 5 -12.88 -9.26 -2.25
N TYR A 6 -13.03 -8.29 -1.34
CA TYR A 6 -12.05 -7.22 -1.15
C TYR A 6 -11.29 -7.39 0.15
N GLY A 7 -9.96 -7.45 0.04
CA GLY A 7 -9.05 -7.64 1.16
C GLY A 7 -9.03 -9.09 1.62
N ARG A 8 -8.77 -9.29 2.92
CA ARG A 8 -8.78 -10.62 3.56
C ARG A 8 -9.76 -10.62 4.75
N PRO A 9 -11.08 -10.66 4.50
CA PRO A 9 -12.06 -10.81 5.57
C PRO A 9 -11.69 -11.97 6.53
N PRO A 10 -11.82 -11.78 7.85
CA PRO A 10 -11.53 -12.83 8.81
C PRO A 10 -12.40 -14.08 8.61
N ALA A 11 -11.80 -15.26 8.75
CA ALA A 11 -12.48 -16.56 8.57
C ALA A 11 -13.76 -16.71 9.43
N VAL A 12 -13.82 -16.04 10.58
CA VAL A 12 -14.98 -16.04 11.49
C VAL A 12 -16.26 -15.42 10.89
N PHE A 13 -16.16 -14.79 9.72
CA PHE A 13 -17.25 -14.24 8.93
C PHE A 13 -17.60 -15.08 7.70
N ASP A 14 -16.99 -16.26 7.55
CA ASP A 14 -17.25 -17.22 6.48
C ASP A 14 -17.14 -16.60 5.07
N PRO A 15 -15.98 -15.97 4.72
CA PRO A 15 -15.82 -15.37 3.41
C PRO A 15 -15.98 -16.40 2.28
N PRO A 16 -16.56 -16.02 1.13
CA PRO A 16 -16.74 -16.93 0.00
C PRO A 16 -15.39 -17.41 -0.54
N GLY A 17 -15.23 -18.74 -0.69
CA GLY A 17 -13.98 -19.36 -1.12
C GLY A 17 -13.68 -19.29 -2.62
N ASP A 18 -14.71 -19.10 -3.45
CA ASP A 18 -14.65 -19.04 -4.91
C ASP A 18 -14.79 -17.61 -5.47
N ALA A 19 -14.78 -16.60 -4.60
CA ALA A 19 -14.94 -15.21 -5.00
C ALA A 19 -13.70 -14.65 -5.70
N VAL A 20 -13.93 -13.80 -6.70
CA VAL A 20 -12.87 -13.06 -7.39
C VAL A 20 -12.28 -12.03 -6.43
N GLN A 21 -10.98 -12.11 -6.18
CA GLN A 21 -10.26 -11.16 -5.33
C GLN A 21 -10.09 -9.82 -6.04
N THR A 22 -10.37 -8.72 -5.34
CA THR A 22 -10.32 -7.34 -5.88
C THR A 22 -9.43 -6.38 -5.10
N SER A 23 -8.73 -6.84 -4.05
CA SER A 23 -7.85 -5.98 -3.25
C SER A 23 -6.65 -5.45 -4.05
N PRO A 24 -6.36 -4.14 -4.01
CA PRO A 24 -5.13 -3.60 -4.59
C PRO A 24 -3.87 -4.04 -3.83
N LEU A 25 -4.02 -4.57 -2.60
CA LEU A 25 -2.92 -5.06 -1.76
C LEU A 25 -2.60 -6.54 -1.97
N ILE A 26 -3.20 -7.18 -2.97
CA ILE A 26 -2.94 -8.59 -3.30
C ILE A 26 -2.57 -8.67 -4.78
N PRO A 27 -1.27 -8.79 -5.12
CA PRO A 27 -0.80 -8.92 -6.50
C PRO A 27 -1.56 -9.97 -7.30
N GLY A 28 -1.93 -9.62 -8.54
CA GLY A 28 -2.68 -10.47 -9.46
C GLY A 28 -4.21 -10.42 -9.29
N SER A 29 -4.72 -9.64 -8.33
CA SER A 29 -6.16 -9.44 -8.14
C SER A 29 -6.79 -8.54 -9.20
N ALA A 30 -8.10 -8.69 -9.42
CA ALA A 30 -8.87 -7.80 -10.27
C ALA A 30 -9.02 -6.40 -9.62
N SER A 31 -9.51 -5.43 -10.40
CA SER A 31 -9.79 -4.07 -9.92
C SER A 31 -11.28 -3.79 -9.92
N PHE A 32 -11.82 -3.14 -8.87
CA PHE A 32 -13.15 -2.55 -8.98
C PHE A 32 -13.21 -1.46 -10.05
N ASP A 33 -12.11 -0.74 -10.29
CA ASP A 33 -12.05 0.35 -11.28
C ASP A 33 -12.31 -0.16 -12.72
N ASP A 34 -12.08 -1.45 -12.99
CA ASP A 34 -12.21 -2.07 -14.31
C ASP A 34 -13.55 -2.84 -14.47
N MET A 35 -14.39 -2.86 -13.43
CA MET A 35 -15.63 -3.64 -13.40
C MET A 35 -16.84 -2.77 -13.77
N ALA A 36 -17.73 -3.32 -14.60
CA ALA A 36 -18.96 -2.64 -14.97
C ALA A 36 -19.95 -2.52 -13.80
N GLU A 37 -20.77 -1.48 -13.83
CA GLU A 37 -21.90 -1.33 -12.92
C GLU A 37 -22.80 -2.57 -12.96
N GLY A 38 -23.23 -3.06 -11.80
CA GLY A 38 -24.17 -4.18 -11.73
C GLY A 38 -23.63 -5.54 -12.19
N SER A 39 -22.31 -5.70 -12.32
CA SER A 39 -21.66 -6.95 -12.76
C SER A 39 -21.54 -8.04 -11.69
N ALA A 40 -21.80 -7.74 -10.42
CA ALA A 40 -21.65 -8.65 -9.29
C ALA A 40 -22.97 -8.96 -8.54
N ASP A 41 -23.12 -10.20 -8.09
CA ASP A 41 -24.23 -10.66 -7.24
C ASP A 41 -23.96 -10.42 -5.74
N ALA A 42 -22.69 -10.54 -5.33
CA ALA A 42 -22.29 -10.39 -3.94
C ALA A 42 -20.87 -9.81 -3.81
N VAL A 43 -20.65 -9.01 -2.76
CA VAL A 43 -19.33 -8.50 -2.37
C VAL A 43 -19.14 -8.76 -0.89
N ALA A 44 -18.09 -9.50 -0.53
CA ALA A 44 -17.60 -9.60 0.84
C ALA A 44 -16.35 -8.73 0.99
N MET A 45 -16.27 -7.85 2.00
CA MET A 45 -15.14 -6.92 2.08
C MET A 45 -14.64 -6.66 3.51
N LEU A 46 -13.32 -6.71 3.67
CA LEU A 46 -12.65 -6.07 4.79
C LEU A 46 -12.42 -4.61 4.43
N ALA A 47 -13.24 -3.71 4.97
CA ALA A 47 -13.15 -2.29 4.69
C ALA A 47 -11.81 -1.71 5.16
N PRO A 48 -11.18 -0.82 4.36
CA PRO A 48 -9.91 -0.24 4.73
C PRO A 48 -10.04 0.79 5.87
N PRO A 49 -8.95 1.09 6.58
CA PRO A 49 -8.97 1.93 7.77
C PRO A 49 -9.15 3.43 7.46
N GLY A 50 -8.60 3.92 6.34
CA GLY A 50 -8.67 5.33 5.95
C GLY A 50 -10.10 5.77 5.64
N ALA A 51 -10.52 6.94 6.12
CA ALA A 51 -11.92 7.38 5.97
C ALA A 51 -12.31 7.64 4.50
N LEU A 52 -11.49 8.42 3.78
CA LEU A 52 -11.72 8.70 2.35
C LEU A 52 -11.60 7.44 1.51
N GLU A 53 -10.56 6.65 1.74
CA GLU A 53 -10.33 5.36 1.08
C GLU A 53 -11.52 4.40 1.29
N ARG A 54 -11.97 4.23 2.54
CA ARG A 54 -13.10 3.34 2.87
C ARG A 54 -14.37 3.78 2.19
N ARG A 55 -14.67 5.08 2.21
CA ARG A 55 -15.87 5.59 1.56
C ARG A 55 -15.83 5.38 0.04
N ALA A 56 -14.67 5.59 -0.58
CA ALA A 56 -14.51 5.33 -2.01
C ALA A 56 -14.66 3.83 -2.35
N VAL A 57 -14.00 2.94 -1.61
CA VAL A 57 -14.08 1.49 -1.84
C VAL A 57 -15.49 0.95 -1.57
N LEU A 58 -16.19 1.44 -0.54
CA LEU A 58 -17.60 1.11 -0.31
C LEU A 58 -18.48 1.53 -1.49
N ALA A 59 -18.24 2.72 -2.03
CA ALA A 59 -18.99 3.21 -3.18
C ALA A 59 -18.72 2.38 -4.44
N GLN A 60 -17.45 1.99 -4.67
CA GLN A 60 -17.08 1.07 -5.75
C GLN A 60 -17.74 -0.31 -5.59
N ALA A 61 -17.74 -0.88 -4.38
CA ALA A 61 -18.41 -2.15 -4.10
C ALA A 61 -19.93 -2.07 -4.38
N LEU A 62 -20.58 -0.97 -4.01
CA LEU A 62 -22.00 -0.73 -4.30
C LEU A 62 -22.28 -0.48 -5.78
N HIS A 63 -21.34 0.16 -6.50
CA HIS A 63 -21.42 0.39 -7.94
C HIS A 63 -21.39 -0.92 -8.72
N VAL A 64 -20.45 -1.82 -8.42
CA VAL A 64 -20.33 -3.10 -9.13
C VAL A 64 -21.44 -4.11 -8.78
N LEU A 65 -22.10 -3.95 -7.63
CA LEU A 65 -23.24 -4.79 -7.26
C LEU A 65 -24.46 -4.48 -8.13
N LYS A 66 -25.20 -5.51 -8.54
CA LYS A 66 -26.51 -5.34 -9.19
C LYS A 66 -27.60 -4.98 -8.16
N PRO A 67 -28.73 -4.37 -8.56
CA PRO A 67 -29.90 -4.27 -7.71
C PRO A 67 -30.29 -5.63 -7.11
N GLY A 68 -30.57 -5.66 -5.80
CA GLY A 68 -30.81 -6.89 -5.04
C GLY A 68 -29.54 -7.68 -4.66
N GLY A 69 -28.36 -7.26 -5.11
CA GLY A 69 -27.08 -7.87 -4.74
C GLY A 69 -26.71 -7.62 -3.27
N ARG A 70 -25.89 -8.50 -2.70
CA ARG A 70 -25.53 -8.46 -1.27
C ARG A 70 -24.15 -7.87 -1.04
N LEU A 71 -24.07 -6.81 -0.26
CA LEU A 71 -22.83 -6.33 0.35
C LEU A 71 -22.72 -6.88 1.78
N ASP A 72 -21.58 -7.47 2.09
CA ASP A 72 -21.21 -7.88 3.45
C ASP A 72 -19.84 -7.29 3.79
N VAL A 73 -19.85 -6.21 4.58
CA VAL A 73 -18.64 -5.47 4.93
C VAL A 73 -18.34 -5.64 6.41
N MET A 74 -17.06 -5.83 6.72
CA MET A 74 -16.55 -5.76 8.08
C MET A 74 -15.28 -4.91 8.18
N ALA A 75 -15.05 -4.35 9.36
CA ALA A 75 -13.78 -3.73 9.73
C ALA A 75 -13.55 -3.80 11.25
N PRO A 76 -12.29 -3.80 11.72
CA PRO A 76 -11.99 -3.70 13.14
C PRO A 76 -12.63 -2.45 13.74
N LYS A 77 -13.17 -2.55 14.97
CA LYS A 77 -13.91 -1.44 15.62
C LYS A 77 -13.07 -0.17 15.78
N ASP A 78 -11.79 -0.34 16.07
CA ASP A 78 -10.77 0.70 16.22
C ASP A 78 -10.25 1.21 14.86
N LYS A 79 -10.32 0.37 13.80
CA LYS A 79 -9.89 0.72 12.43
C LYS A 79 -11.07 0.97 11.49
N GLY A 80 -11.96 1.88 11.89
CA GLY A 80 -13.04 2.37 11.03
C GLY A 80 -14.35 1.58 11.10
N GLY A 81 -14.36 0.37 11.66
CA GLY A 81 -15.56 -0.47 11.79
C GLY A 81 -16.73 0.23 12.49
N SER A 82 -16.46 0.99 13.55
CA SER A 82 -17.50 1.75 14.26
C SER A 82 -18.19 2.83 13.42
N ARG A 83 -17.64 3.20 12.25
CA ARG A 83 -18.18 4.23 11.34
C ARG A 83 -18.97 3.64 10.17
N LEU A 84 -18.81 2.35 9.87
CA LEU A 84 -19.43 1.68 8.73
C LEU A 84 -20.94 1.92 8.64
N GLY A 85 -21.66 1.66 9.74
CA GLY A 85 -23.11 1.81 9.75
C GLY A 85 -23.57 3.24 9.48
N LYS A 86 -22.84 4.24 9.99
CA LYS A 86 -23.12 5.66 9.74
C LYS A 86 -22.85 6.03 8.27
N GLU A 87 -21.74 5.55 7.71
CA GLU A 87 -21.35 5.82 6.32
C GLU A 87 -22.34 5.21 5.32
N LEU A 88 -22.77 3.96 5.53
CA LEU A 88 -23.76 3.31 4.67
C LEU A 88 -25.14 3.97 4.78
N LYS A 89 -25.60 4.29 6.00
CA LYS A 89 -26.87 5.00 6.21
C LYS A 89 -26.88 6.39 5.60
N ALA A 90 -25.73 7.04 5.45
CA ALA A 90 -25.62 8.35 4.79
C ALA A 90 -25.96 8.30 3.29
N TRP A 91 -25.93 7.11 2.66
CA TRP A 91 -26.43 6.87 1.31
C TRP A 91 -27.88 6.34 1.28
N GLY A 92 -28.59 6.39 2.40
CA GLY A 92 -29.98 5.92 2.51
C GLY A 92 -30.13 4.40 2.55
N LEU A 93 -29.06 3.66 2.83
CA LEU A 93 -29.07 2.20 2.84
C LEU A 93 -29.67 1.64 4.14
N GLU A 94 -30.56 0.66 4.01
CA GLU A 94 -30.94 -0.21 5.12
C GLU A 94 -29.80 -1.19 5.42
N ILE A 95 -29.45 -1.34 6.71
CA ILE A 95 -28.33 -2.17 7.12
C ILE A 95 -28.73 -3.16 8.22
N GLY A 96 -28.28 -4.40 8.10
CA GLY A 96 -28.15 -5.33 9.21
C GLY A 96 -26.79 -5.12 9.88
N GLU A 97 -26.74 -4.89 11.19
CA GLU A 97 -25.50 -4.57 11.90
C GLU A 97 -25.23 -5.58 13.03
N THR A 98 -24.03 -6.16 13.04
CA THR A 98 -23.58 -7.10 14.09
C THR A 98 -22.14 -6.80 14.51
N ALA A 99 -21.70 -7.34 15.64
CA ALA A 99 -20.30 -7.31 16.05
C ALA A 99 -19.82 -8.70 16.46
N LYS A 100 -18.62 -9.06 16.04
CA LYS A 100 -17.96 -10.33 16.36
C LYS A 100 -16.45 -10.15 16.28
N ALA A 101 -15.68 -10.80 17.14
CA ALA A 101 -14.20 -10.81 17.11
C ALA A 101 -13.56 -9.40 16.93
N HIS A 102 -13.98 -8.41 17.74
CA HIS A 102 -13.53 -7.00 17.68
C HIS A 102 -13.80 -6.26 16.36
N HIS A 103 -14.60 -6.83 15.46
CA HIS A 103 -15.04 -6.19 14.22
C HIS A 103 -16.49 -5.71 14.34
N ARG A 104 -16.79 -4.70 13.53
CA ARG A 104 -18.16 -4.35 13.15
C ARG A 104 -18.44 -4.95 11.78
N ARG A 105 -19.62 -5.56 11.60
CA ARG A 105 -20.11 -6.10 10.34
C ARG A 105 -21.43 -5.42 9.96
N CYS A 106 -21.53 -4.97 8.72
CA CYS A 106 -22.76 -4.42 8.14
C CYS A 106 -23.12 -5.21 6.89
N GLN A 107 -24.38 -5.60 6.79
CA GLN A 107 -24.95 -6.32 5.65
C GLN A 107 -25.99 -5.44 4.98
N VAL A 108 -25.91 -5.33 3.66
CA VAL A 108 -26.80 -4.48 2.85
C VAL A 108 -27.29 -5.27 1.64
N ILE A 109 -28.57 -5.14 1.32
CA ILE A 109 -29.11 -5.50 0.02
C ILE A 109 -29.14 -4.23 -0.82
N ARG A 110 -28.44 -4.23 -1.95
CA ARG A 110 -28.32 -3.03 -2.79
C ARG A 110 -29.70 -2.67 -3.36
N PRO A 111 -30.21 -1.44 -3.15
CA PRO A 111 -31.45 -0.99 -3.79
C PRO A 111 -31.26 -0.73 -5.29
N GLU A 112 -32.36 -0.41 -5.99
CA GLU A 112 -32.35 -0.04 -7.41
C GLU A 112 -31.45 1.18 -7.68
N ARG A 113 -31.53 2.20 -6.82
CA ARG A 113 -30.81 3.46 -6.96
C ARG A 113 -30.13 3.84 -5.64
N ILE A 114 -28.90 4.34 -5.75
CA ILE A 114 -28.14 4.93 -4.65
C ILE A 114 -27.57 6.26 -5.14
N GLU A 115 -27.79 7.34 -4.40
CA GLU A 115 -27.27 8.66 -4.77
C GLU A 115 -25.90 8.91 -4.14
N GLY A 116 -25.04 9.65 -4.84
CA GLY A 116 -23.75 10.11 -4.30
C GLY A 116 -22.64 9.06 -4.24
N LEU A 117 -22.76 7.95 -4.96
CA LEU A 117 -21.67 6.98 -5.14
C LEU A 117 -20.52 7.61 -5.96
N ASP A 118 -20.81 8.24 -7.10
CA ASP A 118 -19.81 8.82 -7.99
C ASP A 118 -18.93 9.86 -7.30
N ALA A 119 -19.51 10.70 -6.44
CA ALA A 119 -18.77 11.69 -5.67
C ALA A 119 -17.78 11.04 -4.68
N ALA A 120 -18.16 9.91 -4.08
CA ALA A 120 -17.27 9.17 -3.18
C ALA A 120 -16.18 8.41 -3.95
N ILE A 121 -16.51 7.85 -5.13
CA ILE A 121 -15.54 7.21 -6.03
C ILE A 121 -14.51 8.25 -6.49
N ALA A 122 -14.96 9.40 -6.97
CA ALA A 122 -14.09 10.49 -7.42
C ALA A 122 -13.17 11.01 -6.29
N ALA A 123 -13.68 11.11 -5.06
CA ALA A 123 -12.87 11.54 -3.91
C ALA A 123 -11.73 10.58 -3.55
N GLY A 124 -11.85 9.29 -3.89
CA GLY A 124 -10.79 8.28 -3.73
C GLY A 124 -9.98 8.00 -4.99
N ALA A 125 -10.25 8.69 -6.09
CA ALA A 125 -9.57 8.48 -7.35
C ALA A 125 -8.14 9.05 -7.34
N LEU A 126 -7.33 8.57 -8.29
CA LEU A 126 -6.00 9.10 -8.58
C LEU A 126 -6.12 10.56 -9.00
N GLN A 127 -5.41 11.45 -8.30
CA GLN A 127 -5.49 12.89 -8.50
C GLN A 127 -4.15 13.55 -8.28
N ARG A 128 -3.92 14.69 -8.92
CA ARG A 128 -2.77 15.55 -8.58
C ARG A 128 -3.07 16.25 -7.26
N VAL A 129 -2.29 15.96 -6.24
CA VAL A 129 -2.49 16.48 -4.89
C VAL A 129 -1.87 17.86 -4.77
N GLU A 130 -2.69 18.84 -4.40
CA GLU A 130 -2.25 20.22 -4.16
C GLU A 130 -1.25 20.27 -2.99
N GLY A 131 -0.16 21.04 -3.16
CA GLY A 131 0.92 21.15 -2.17
C GLY A 131 1.96 20.01 -2.23
N LEU A 132 1.60 18.83 -2.72
CA LEU A 132 2.55 17.75 -3.02
C LEU A 132 3.16 17.87 -4.41
N ASP A 133 2.40 18.43 -5.35
CA ASP A 133 2.69 18.47 -6.78
C ASP A 133 3.04 17.09 -7.38
N ALA A 134 2.30 16.06 -6.94
CA ALA A 134 2.41 14.70 -7.44
C ALA A 134 1.03 14.04 -7.54
N TRP A 135 0.92 13.05 -8.41
CA TRP A 135 -0.23 12.16 -8.48
C TRP A 135 -0.23 11.20 -7.29
N SER A 136 -1.36 11.10 -6.60
CA SER A 136 -1.56 10.18 -5.49
C SER A 136 -3.05 9.97 -5.25
N ARG A 137 -3.44 9.13 -4.27
CA ARG A 137 -4.83 8.97 -3.85
C ARG A 137 -4.97 8.47 -2.42
N PRO A 138 -6.12 8.74 -1.76
CA PRO A 138 -6.41 8.19 -0.44
C PRO A 138 -6.19 6.67 -0.37
N GLY A 139 -5.52 6.23 0.68
CA GLY A 139 -5.15 4.83 0.88
C GLY A 139 -3.70 4.51 0.53
N VAL A 140 -3.05 5.32 -0.31
CA VAL A 140 -1.58 5.26 -0.52
C VAL A 140 -0.87 5.83 0.72
N PHE A 141 0.30 5.27 1.06
CA PHE A 141 1.13 5.77 2.16
C PHE A 141 1.48 7.25 1.95
N ALA A 142 1.29 8.06 3.00
CA ALA A 142 1.48 9.51 2.97
C ALA A 142 0.82 10.19 1.75
N TRP A 143 -0.36 9.75 1.31
CA TRP A 143 -0.92 10.16 0.02
C TRP A 143 -1.04 11.67 -0.20
N ASP A 144 -1.18 12.46 0.87
CA ASP A 144 -1.39 13.91 0.85
C ASP A 144 -0.15 14.76 1.19
N ARG A 145 1.02 14.14 1.37
CA ARG A 145 2.25 14.83 1.80
C ARG A 145 3.52 14.03 1.49
N ILE A 146 4.69 14.65 1.61
CA ILE A 146 5.95 13.90 1.65
C ILE A 146 6.18 13.38 3.08
N ASP A 147 6.46 12.07 3.21
CA ASP A 147 6.82 11.48 4.49
C ASP A 147 8.14 12.05 5.04
N ARG A 148 8.23 12.18 6.37
CA ARG A 148 9.40 12.78 7.01
C ARG A 148 10.63 11.86 6.90
N GLY A 149 10.45 10.55 7.00
CA GLY A 149 11.53 9.58 6.77
C GLY A 149 12.05 9.66 5.33
N THR A 150 11.15 9.69 4.35
CA THR A 150 11.52 9.92 2.94
C THR A 150 12.28 11.24 2.76
N THR A 151 11.88 12.32 3.45
CA THR A 151 12.59 13.61 3.42
C THR A 151 14.01 13.50 3.98
N VAL A 152 14.17 12.87 5.16
CA VAL A 152 15.49 12.65 5.80
C VAL A 152 16.40 11.87 4.88
N MET A 153 15.90 10.79 4.28
CA MET A 153 16.64 9.97 3.33
C MET A 153 17.05 10.77 2.10
N ALA A 154 16.11 11.43 1.44
CA ALA A 154 16.37 12.22 0.23
C ALA A 154 17.43 13.31 0.44
N ALA A 155 17.48 13.91 1.63
CA ALA A 155 18.46 14.95 1.96
C ALA A 155 19.90 14.43 2.17
N HIS A 156 20.07 13.14 2.50
CA HIS A 156 21.36 12.57 2.89
C HIS A 156 21.81 11.40 2.00
N LEU A 157 20.99 11.00 1.03
CA LEU A 157 21.33 9.96 0.07
C LEU A 157 22.43 10.48 -0.87
N PRO A 158 23.58 9.80 -1.00
CA PRO A 158 24.57 10.18 -2.00
C PRO A 158 24.04 9.88 -3.41
N PRO A 159 24.65 10.45 -4.47
CA PRO A 159 24.39 10.02 -5.83
C PRO A 159 24.65 8.51 -5.97
N LEU A 160 23.61 7.74 -6.28
CA LEU A 160 23.69 6.30 -6.49
C LEU A 160 24.14 5.97 -7.92
N LYS A 161 24.56 4.73 -8.17
CA LYS A 161 25.04 4.28 -9.48
C LYS A 161 24.69 2.82 -9.73
N GLY A 162 24.57 2.44 -11.00
CA GLY A 162 24.26 1.09 -11.40
C GLY A 162 22.76 0.76 -11.33
N ALA A 163 22.44 -0.53 -11.26
CA ALA A 163 21.07 -1.02 -11.21
C ALA A 163 20.57 -1.08 -9.75
N GLY A 164 19.34 -0.65 -9.51
CA GLY A 164 18.79 -0.71 -8.15
C GLY A 164 17.28 -0.87 -8.05
N ALA A 165 16.81 -0.90 -6.81
CA ALA A 165 15.39 -1.03 -6.48
C ALA A 165 14.95 -0.08 -5.34
N ASP A 166 13.72 0.42 -5.43
CA ASP A 166 12.98 1.10 -4.38
C ASP A 166 11.89 0.17 -3.85
N LEU A 167 12.11 -0.38 -2.64
CA LEU A 167 11.21 -1.35 -2.01
C LEU A 167 10.18 -0.64 -1.14
N GLY A 168 8.90 -0.76 -1.50
CA GLY A 168 7.82 0.03 -0.90
C GLY A 168 7.83 1.46 -1.45
N CYS A 169 7.86 1.59 -2.78
CA CYS A 169 8.13 2.86 -3.46
C CYS A 169 7.03 3.92 -3.26
N GLY A 170 5.85 3.54 -2.77
CA GLY A 170 4.72 4.44 -2.62
C GLY A 170 4.35 5.10 -3.96
N PHE A 171 4.06 6.40 -3.94
CA PHE A 171 3.84 7.16 -5.18
C PHE A 171 5.14 7.59 -5.89
N GLY A 172 6.30 7.04 -5.52
CA GLY A 172 7.58 7.25 -6.21
C GLY A 172 8.42 8.43 -5.74
N ALA A 173 8.09 9.08 -4.62
CA ALA A 173 8.80 10.27 -4.13
C ALA A 173 10.32 10.07 -4.04
N LEU A 174 10.77 9.00 -3.38
CA LEU A 174 12.19 8.70 -3.21
C LEU A 174 12.86 8.35 -4.54
N SER A 175 12.17 7.62 -5.39
CA SER A 175 12.64 7.26 -6.72
C SER A 175 12.96 8.47 -7.60
N THR A 176 12.17 9.56 -7.53
CA THR A 176 12.50 10.81 -8.25
C THR A 176 13.86 11.39 -7.83
N VAL A 177 14.27 11.19 -6.57
CA VAL A 177 15.55 11.67 -6.03
C VAL A 177 16.69 10.76 -6.47
N VAL A 178 16.49 9.45 -6.39
CA VAL A 178 17.48 8.44 -6.83
C VAL A 178 17.85 8.64 -8.31
N LEU A 179 16.84 8.85 -9.16
CA LEU A 179 17.02 9.00 -10.61
C LEU A 179 17.68 10.32 -11.01
N ARG A 180 17.87 11.30 -10.10
CA ARG A 180 18.69 12.49 -10.40
C ARG A 180 20.14 12.14 -10.71
N SER A 181 20.63 11.01 -10.22
CA SER A 181 21.97 10.55 -10.58
C SER A 181 21.97 9.97 -12.00
N PRO A 182 22.77 10.52 -12.94
CA PRO A 182 22.89 9.97 -14.29
C PRO A 182 23.64 8.62 -14.30
N ALA A 183 24.32 8.26 -13.20
CA ALA A 183 25.03 7.00 -13.08
C ALA A 183 24.11 5.82 -12.73
N VAL A 184 22.86 6.06 -12.34
CA VAL A 184 21.84 5.01 -12.20
C VAL A 184 21.49 4.50 -13.59
N THR A 185 21.62 3.20 -13.81
CA THR A 185 21.37 2.55 -15.12
C THR A 185 19.95 2.01 -15.22
N SER A 186 19.37 1.55 -14.10
CA SER A 186 17.97 1.14 -13.99
C SER A 186 17.48 1.27 -12.54
N LEU A 187 16.18 1.53 -12.37
CA LEU A 187 15.53 1.54 -11.08
C LEU A 187 14.21 0.79 -11.14
N ARG A 188 14.07 -0.26 -10.34
CA ARG A 188 12.79 -0.96 -10.13
C ARG A 188 12.04 -0.34 -8.96
N LEU A 189 10.82 0.10 -9.18
CA LEU A 189 9.91 0.62 -8.17
C LEU A 189 8.92 -0.49 -7.82
N ILE A 190 9.00 -1.01 -6.60
CA ILE A 190 8.18 -2.14 -6.17
C ILE A 190 7.27 -1.72 -5.02
N ASP A 191 5.98 -1.99 -5.15
CA ASP A 191 5.03 -1.83 -4.05
C ASP A 191 3.96 -2.94 -4.08
N ILE A 192 3.46 -3.29 -2.90
CA ILE A 192 2.38 -4.26 -2.75
C ILE A 192 1.03 -3.62 -3.10
N ASP A 193 0.92 -2.30 -3.01
CA ASP A 193 -0.28 -1.55 -3.34
C ASP A 193 -0.28 -1.16 -4.83
N ARG A 194 -1.17 -1.78 -5.61
CA ARG A 194 -1.37 -1.43 -7.04
C ARG A 194 -1.59 0.07 -7.24
N ARG A 195 -2.27 0.73 -6.29
CA ARG A 195 -2.60 2.15 -6.34
C ARG A 195 -1.37 3.03 -6.21
N ALA A 196 -0.41 2.60 -5.38
CA ALA A 196 0.87 3.26 -5.22
C ALA A 196 1.68 3.16 -6.52
N VAL A 197 1.72 1.96 -7.12
CA VAL A 197 2.39 1.72 -8.41
C VAL A 197 1.79 2.56 -9.54
N GLU A 198 0.47 2.66 -9.62
CA GLU A 198 -0.22 3.52 -10.60
C GLU A 198 0.14 5.01 -10.42
N ALA A 199 0.21 5.49 -9.17
CA ALA A 199 0.66 6.84 -8.85
C ALA A 199 2.14 7.05 -9.21
N ALA A 200 3.02 6.11 -8.87
CA ALA A 200 4.43 6.14 -9.20
C ALA A 200 4.66 6.22 -10.73
N ARG A 201 3.91 5.46 -11.53
CA ARG A 201 3.97 5.51 -13.00
C ARG A 201 3.64 6.88 -13.57
N ARG A 202 2.79 7.66 -12.90
CA ARG A 202 2.46 9.05 -13.30
C ARG A 202 3.52 10.06 -12.84
N ASN A 203 4.21 9.78 -11.74
CA ASN A 203 5.17 10.70 -11.13
C ASN A 203 6.61 10.50 -11.62
N VAL A 204 6.94 9.30 -12.09
CA VAL A 204 8.28 8.91 -12.50
C VAL A 204 8.26 8.54 -13.99
N GLU A 205 8.53 9.51 -14.85
CA GLU A 205 8.53 9.34 -16.31
C GLU A 205 9.92 8.99 -16.88
N ASP A 206 10.90 8.74 -16.01
CA ASP A 206 12.27 8.40 -16.42
C ASP A 206 12.31 7.03 -17.12
N PRO A 207 12.92 6.91 -18.32
CA PRO A 207 12.96 5.65 -19.07
C PRO A 207 13.75 4.53 -18.37
N ARG A 208 14.56 4.85 -17.34
CA ARG A 208 15.27 3.87 -16.52
C ARG A 208 14.37 3.22 -15.45
N ALA A 209 13.16 3.74 -15.26
CA ALA A 209 12.22 3.26 -14.26
C ALA A 209 11.41 2.07 -14.78
N ALA A 210 11.37 0.99 -13.99
CA ALA A 210 10.45 -0.13 -14.15
C ALA A 210 9.56 -0.23 -12.90
N PHE A 211 8.35 -0.76 -13.04
CA PHE A 211 7.35 -0.73 -11.96
C PHE A 211 6.72 -2.10 -11.76
N ASP A 212 6.81 -2.61 -10.53
CA ASP A 212 6.32 -3.94 -10.16
C ASP A 212 5.25 -3.83 -9.07
N TRP A 213 4.05 -4.33 -9.38
CA TRP A 213 3.03 -4.61 -8.35
C TRP A 213 3.30 -5.98 -7.76
N ALA A 214 4.05 -6.01 -6.65
CA ALA A 214 4.54 -7.25 -6.07
C ALA A 214 4.72 -7.14 -4.55
N ASP A 215 4.63 -8.29 -3.87
CA ASP A 215 5.03 -8.40 -2.48
C ASP A 215 6.54 -8.62 -2.41
N VAL A 216 7.26 -7.63 -1.88
CA VAL A 216 8.73 -7.67 -1.70
C VAL A 216 9.17 -8.99 -1.05
N ARG A 217 8.42 -9.51 -0.08
CA ARG A 217 8.78 -10.73 0.66
C ARG A 217 8.83 -11.97 -0.22
N MET A 218 8.11 -11.96 -1.34
CA MET A 218 7.97 -13.08 -2.28
C MET A 218 8.88 -12.95 -3.50
N MET A 219 9.66 -11.87 -3.60
CA MET A 219 10.57 -11.66 -4.74
C MET A 219 11.72 -12.67 -4.75
N GLU A 220 12.12 -13.09 -5.94
CA GLU A 220 13.34 -13.86 -6.17
C GLU A 220 14.58 -13.01 -5.83
N GLU A 221 15.57 -13.65 -5.22
CA GLU A 221 16.82 -13.02 -4.75
C GLU A 221 17.85 -13.07 -5.87
N SER A 222 17.77 -12.11 -6.80
CA SER A 222 18.59 -12.08 -8.02
C SER A 222 20.08 -11.89 -7.77
N GLY A 223 20.47 -11.25 -6.65
CA GLY A 223 21.87 -11.03 -6.28
C GLY A 223 22.66 -10.19 -7.29
N ASP A 224 22.00 -9.32 -8.02
CA ASP A 224 22.55 -8.57 -9.16
C ASP A 224 22.39 -7.04 -9.05
N LEU A 225 21.74 -6.53 -7.99
CA LEU A 225 21.57 -5.09 -7.79
C LEU A 225 22.80 -4.44 -7.14
N ASP A 226 23.12 -3.22 -7.58
CA ASP A 226 24.16 -2.36 -7.01
C ASP A 226 23.65 -1.59 -5.78
N PHE A 227 22.35 -1.27 -5.73
CA PHE A 227 21.77 -0.62 -4.57
C PHE A 227 20.29 -0.98 -4.36
N VAL A 228 19.86 -0.88 -3.11
CA VAL A 228 18.45 -0.92 -2.72
C VAL A 228 18.17 0.28 -1.83
N VAL A 229 17.07 0.98 -2.08
CA VAL A 229 16.54 2.02 -1.20
C VAL A 229 15.21 1.57 -0.63
N THR A 230 14.91 1.94 0.62
CA THR A 230 13.61 1.63 1.21
C THR A 230 13.28 2.56 2.38
N ASN A 231 12.02 2.99 2.42
CA ASN A 231 11.34 3.52 3.60
C ASN A 231 10.21 2.53 3.95
N PRO A 232 10.51 1.43 4.69
CA PRO A 232 9.54 0.37 4.92
C PRO A 232 8.25 0.90 5.59
N PRO A 233 7.10 0.25 5.41
CA PRO A 233 5.88 0.64 6.11
C PRO A 233 6.05 0.49 7.64
N PHE A 234 5.66 1.52 8.41
CA PHE A 234 5.92 1.60 9.86
C PHE A 234 4.72 1.95 10.75
N HIS A 235 3.48 1.83 10.26
CA HIS A 235 2.37 2.50 10.94
C HIS A 235 1.72 1.70 12.09
N ASP A 236 2.15 2.11 13.28
CA ASP A 236 1.55 2.00 14.62
C ASP A 236 1.82 0.74 15.47
N GLY A 237 3.11 0.49 15.71
CA GLY A 237 3.62 0.10 17.03
C GLY A 237 3.44 -1.37 17.42
N GLY A 238 3.17 -2.25 16.45
CA GLY A 238 3.01 -3.68 16.69
C GLY A 238 4.30 -4.50 16.57
N ALA A 239 4.21 -5.78 16.95
CA ALA A 239 5.25 -6.77 16.61
C ALA A 239 5.28 -7.10 15.11
N GLU A 240 4.16 -6.89 14.41
CA GLU A 240 3.99 -7.20 12.98
C GLU A 240 4.79 -6.24 12.09
N ASP A 241 4.79 -4.93 12.39
CA ASP A 241 5.55 -3.91 11.64
C ASP A 241 7.07 -4.12 11.74
N ARG A 242 7.56 -4.54 12.91
CA ARG A 242 8.98 -4.88 13.10
C ARG A 242 9.40 -6.04 12.22
N ARG A 243 8.60 -7.12 12.18
CA ARG A 243 8.88 -8.30 11.37
C ARG A 243 8.85 -7.97 9.88
N LEU A 244 7.97 -7.06 9.47
CA LEU A 244 7.88 -6.62 8.08
C LEU A 244 9.15 -5.86 7.65
N GLY A 245 9.61 -4.88 8.43
CA GLY A 245 10.87 -4.18 8.15
C GLY A 245 12.09 -5.11 8.15
N GLN A 246 12.13 -6.09 9.06
CA GLN A 246 13.17 -7.13 9.05
C GLN A 246 13.13 -7.99 7.78
N ALA A 247 11.95 -8.34 7.29
CA ALA A 247 11.80 -9.07 6.03
C ALA A 247 12.28 -8.24 4.83
N PHE A 248 12.03 -6.93 4.82
CA PHE A 248 12.58 -6.02 3.82
C PHE A 248 14.11 -5.96 3.86
N ILE A 249 14.71 -5.90 5.04
CA ILE A 249 16.18 -5.92 5.21
C ILE A 249 16.77 -7.21 4.64
N ARG A 250 16.22 -8.37 5.00
CA ARG A 250 16.69 -9.66 4.48
C ARG A 250 16.51 -9.75 2.97
N LYS A 251 15.37 -9.31 2.45
CA LYS A 251 15.12 -9.33 1.00
C LYS A 251 16.08 -8.42 0.26
N ALA A 252 16.31 -7.20 0.73
CA ALA A 252 17.29 -6.30 0.16
C ALA A 252 18.68 -6.93 0.11
N ALA A 253 19.09 -7.62 1.18
CA ALA A 253 20.33 -8.38 1.17
C ALA A 253 20.33 -9.48 0.09
N GLY A 254 19.24 -10.22 -0.12
CA GLY A 254 19.18 -11.23 -1.19
C GLY A 254 19.23 -10.64 -2.61
N LEU A 255 18.70 -9.43 -2.82
CA LEU A 255 18.70 -8.76 -4.12
C LEU A 255 20.06 -8.14 -4.50
N LEU A 256 20.87 -7.78 -3.50
CA LEU A 256 22.15 -7.07 -3.71
C LEU A 256 23.27 -8.01 -4.12
N GLY A 257 23.99 -7.63 -5.17
CA GLY A 257 25.21 -8.28 -5.62
C GLY A 257 26.43 -7.91 -4.76
N LYS A 258 27.60 -8.43 -5.16
CA LYS A 258 28.86 -8.17 -4.44
C LYS A 258 29.20 -6.68 -4.51
N GLY A 259 29.37 -6.05 -3.34
CA GLY A 259 29.68 -4.62 -3.23
C GLY A 259 28.45 -3.71 -3.29
N GLY A 260 27.25 -4.27 -3.43
CA GLY A 260 26.00 -3.51 -3.38
C GLY A 260 25.65 -3.05 -1.96
N ALA A 261 24.80 -2.02 -1.87
CA ALA A 261 24.43 -1.40 -0.60
C ALA A 261 22.91 -1.16 -0.45
N LEU A 262 22.40 -1.45 0.75
CA LEU A 262 21.08 -1.06 1.21
C LEU A 262 21.15 0.33 1.87
N TRP A 263 20.23 1.20 1.47
CA TRP A 263 19.91 2.45 2.14
C TRP A 263 18.50 2.36 2.72
N LEU A 264 18.41 2.42 4.04
CA LEU A 264 17.15 2.23 4.76
C LEU A 264 16.93 3.39 5.73
N VAL A 265 15.77 4.03 5.64
CA VAL A 265 15.32 4.98 6.67
C VAL A 265 14.29 4.33 7.57
N ALA A 266 14.39 4.55 8.87
CA ALA A 266 13.44 4.02 9.85
C ALA A 266 13.30 4.96 11.05
N ASN A 267 12.18 4.86 11.76
CA ASN A 267 12.00 5.56 13.04
C ASN A 267 13.11 5.17 14.03
N ARG A 268 13.63 6.14 14.78
CA ARG A 268 14.80 5.98 15.68
C ARG A 268 14.69 4.85 16.71
N HIS A 269 13.47 4.52 17.11
CA HIS A 269 13.16 3.53 18.15
C HIS A 269 13.07 2.10 17.61
N LEU A 270 13.08 1.91 16.28
CA LEU A 270 13.03 0.59 15.67
C LEU A 270 14.42 -0.07 15.73
N PRO A 271 14.56 -1.28 16.31
CA PRO A 271 15.85 -1.90 16.59
C PRO A 271 16.37 -2.70 15.38
N TYR A 272 16.56 -2.05 14.23
CA TYR A 272 16.98 -2.74 12.99
C TYR A 272 18.47 -3.03 12.92
N GLU A 273 19.29 -2.47 13.82
CA GLU A 273 20.74 -2.69 13.85
C GLU A 273 21.11 -4.17 13.93
N ALA A 274 20.38 -4.96 14.74
CA ALA A 274 20.63 -6.40 14.87
C ALA A 274 20.39 -7.15 13.57
N GLU A 275 19.31 -6.84 12.85
CA GLU A 275 18.98 -7.48 11.57
C GLU A 275 19.95 -7.04 10.47
N LEU A 276 20.32 -5.75 10.44
CA LEU A 276 21.30 -5.22 9.49
C LEU A 276 22.67 -5.88 9.68
N ASN A 277 23.14 -6.02 10.92
CA ASN A 277 24.41 -6.67 11.24
C ASN A 277 24.40 -8.18 10.93
N ALA A 278 23.23 -8.83 10.97
CA ALA A 278 23.09 -10.23 10.59
C ALA A 278 23.09 -10.42 9.06
N ALA A 279 22.47 -9.50 8.31
CA ALA A 279 22.27 -9.62 6.87
C ALA A 279 23.42 -9.04 6.00
N PHE A 280 24.24 -8.15 6.57
CA PHE A 280 25.28 -7.39 5.85
C PHE A 280 26.64 -7.48 6.53
N LYS A 281 27.72 -7.31 5.77
CA LYS A 281 29.10 -7.32 6.32
C LYS A 281 29.39 -6.06 7.13
N ARG A 282 28.79 -4.94 6.73
CA ARG A 282 28.90 -3.65 7.41
C ARG A 282 27.54 -2.99 7.45
N ALA A 283 27.20 -2.37 8.57
CA ALA A 283 26.04 -1.49 8.70
C ALA A 283 26.44 -0.28 9.54
N ARG A 284 26.05 0.92 9.11
CA ARG A 284 26.29 2.16 9.86
C ARG A 284 25.08 3.09 9.79
N VAL A 285 24.92 3.89 10.84
CA VAL A 285 24.02 5.05 10.81
C VAL A 285 24.76 6.17 10.08
N VAL A 286 24.16 6.67 9.00
CA VAL A 286 24.67 7.80 8.21
C VAL A 286 24.22 9.12 8.84
N VAL A 287 22.95 9.20 9.24
CA VAL A 287 22.39 10.34 9.97
C VAL A 287 21.27 9.88 10.92
N GLU A 288 21.15 10.56 12.06
CA GLU A 288 19.95 10.53 12.90
C GLU A 288 19.37 11.96 12.93
N ALA A 289 18.19 12.15 12.36
CA ALA A 289 17.55 13.46 12.24
C ALA A 289 16.02 13.31 12.29
N ASP A 290 15.34 14.28 12.88
CA ASP A 290 13.87 14.37 12.87
C ASP A 290 13.12 13.15 13.40
N GLY A 291 13.75 12.39 14.29
CA GLY A 291 13.18 11.15 14.84
C GLY A 291 13.42 9.90 13.98
N TYR A 292 14.20 10.00 12.90
CA TYR A 292 14.56 8.91 12.00
C TYR A 292 16.07 8.65 11.99
N LYS A 293 16.44 7.41 11.66
CA LYS A 293 17.81 7.00 11.34
C LYS A 293 17.87 6.60 9.87
N LEU A 294 18.87 7.11 9.15
CA LEU A 294 19.27 6.59 7.84
C LEU A 294 20.44 5.64 8.03
N PHE A 295 20.27 4.41 7.57
CA PHE A 295 21.28 3.38 7.57
C PHE A 295 21.86 3.18 6.18
N GLU A 296 23.16 2.89 6.12
CA GLU A 296 23.83 2.30 4.96
C GLU A 296 24.37 0.92 5.39
N ALA A 297 24.00 -0.13 4.66
CA ALA A 297 24.49 -1.48 4.90
C ALA A 297 25.05 -2.12 3.61
N GLY A 298 26.26 -2.66 3.67
CA GLY A 298 27.00 -3.15 2.49
C GLY A 298 27.29 -4.65 2.51
N LYS A 299 27.28 -5.26 1.32
CA LYS A 299 27.62 -6.67 1.08
C LYS A 299 29.09 -7.02 1.19
#